data_AF-A0A852MF29-F1
#
_entry.id   AF-A0A852MF29-F1
#
_cell.length_a   1.000
_cell.length_b   1.000
_cell.length_c   1.000
_cell.angle_alpha   90.00
_cell.angle_beta   90.00
_cell.angle_gamma   90.00
#
_symmetry.space_group_name_H-M   'P 1'
#
loop_
_entity.id
_entity.type
_entity.pdbx_description
1 polymer ?
#
loop_
_entity_poly.entity_id
_entity_poly.type
_entity_poly.pdbx_seq_one_letter_code
_entity_poly.pdbx_strand_id
1 'polypeptide(L)' 'RSLDLTGPLLLGGVPNLPENFPVTHRDFVGCMRDLYIDNKRIDLASYIANNGTAAG' A
#
# COMPACT_ATOMS: atom_id res chain seq x y z
N ARG A 1 -12.29 8.18 18.68
CA ARG A 1 -11.07 7.52 18.14
C ARG A 1 -10.93 8.04 16.72
N SER A 2 -9.97 8.93 16.48
CA SER A 2 -9.69 9.45 15.13
C SER A 2 -8.70 8.52 14.46
N LEU A 3 -8.92 8.22 13.18
CA LEU A 3 -7.91 7.59 12.34
C LEU A 3 -7.03 8.73 11.81
N ASP A 4 -5.82 8.85 12.32
CA ASP A 4 -4.86 9.83 11.80
C ASP A 4 -4.34 9.30 10.45
N LEU A 5 -4.75 9.97 9.37
CA LEU A 5 -4.43 9.63 7.99
C LEU A 5 -3.27 10.46 7.44
N THR A 6 -2.43 11.03 8.29
CA THR A 6 -1.20 11.74 7.85
C THR A 6 -0.17 10.81 7.20
N GLY A 7 -0.29 9.50 7.39
CA GLY A 7 0.57 8.49 6.77
C GLY A 7 0.21 8.18 5.31
N PRO A 8 1.16 7.68 4.50
CA PRO A 8 0.90 7.26 3.13
C PRO A 8 0.02 5.99 3.06
N LEU A 9 -0.72 5.85 1.95
CA LEU A 9 -1.36 4.58 1.60
C LEU A 9 -0.28 3.57 1.19
N LEU A 10 -0.20 2.45 1.90
CA LEU A 10 0.65 1.32 1.56
C LEU A 10 -0.23 0.22 0.94
N LEU A 11 0.12 -0.24 -0.26
CA LEU A 11 -0.63 -1.25 -0.99
C LEU A 11 0.35 -2.31 -1.52
N GLY A 12 0.06 -3.59 -1.28
CA GLY A 12 0.92 -4.71 -1.70
C GLY A 12 2.04 -5.07 -0.74
N GLY A 13 2.37 -4.19 0.21
CA GLY A 13 3.34 -4.49 1.25
C GLY A 13 3.60 -3.31 2.16
N VAL A 14 4.53 -3.49 3.09
CA VAL A 14 5.00 -2.46 4.02
C VAL A 14 6.52 -2.28 3.87
N PRO A 15 7.06 -1.07 4.04
CA PRO A 15 8.49 -0.82 3.94
C PRO A 15 9.27 -1.53 5.06
N ASN A 16 10.59 -1.36 5.12
CA ASN A 16 11.37 -1.88 6.24
C ASN A 16 10.89 -1.29 7.56
N LEU A 17 10.21 -2.13 8.34
CA LEU A 17 9.73 -1.79 9.68
C LEU A 17 10.79 -2.14 10.72
N PRO A 18 10.77 -1.44 11.88
CA PRO A 18 11.63 -1.78 13.01
C PRO A 18 11.50 -3.26 13.39
N GLU A 19 12.56 -3.87 13.91
CA GLU A 19 12.60 -5.33 14.21
C GLU A 19 11.50 -5.79 15.17
N ASN A 20 10.97 -4.90 16.02
CA ASN A 20 9.90 -5.19 16.98
C ASN A 20 8.49 -5.01 16.40
N PHE A 21 8.34 -4.75 15.10
CA PHE A 21 7.03 -4.56 14.51
C PHE A 21 6.28 -5.90 14.40
N PRO A 22 5.01 -5.99 14.84
CA PRO A 22 4.29 -7.27 15.01
C PRO A 22 3.81 -7.92 13.69
N VAL A 23 4.52 -7.70 12.57
CA VAL A 23 4.16 -8.20 11.25
C VAL A 23 5.27 -9.11 10.72
N THR A 24 4.95 -10.40 10.54
CA THR A 24 5.87 -11.41 10.00
C THR A 24 5.89 -11.46 8.47
N HIS A 25 4.79 -11.08 7.82
CA HIS A 25 4.64 -11.06 6.36
C HIS A 25 4.55 -9.63 5.86
N ARG A 26 5.61 -9.15 5.21
CA ARG A 26 5.74 -7.75 4.78
C ARG A 26 5.14 -7.48 3.41
N ASP A 27 4.99 -8.52 2.60
CA ASP A 27 4.57 -8.41 1.21
C ASP A 27 3.35 -9.30 0.95
N PHE A 28 2.49 -8.83 0.06
CA PHE A 28 1.38 -9.59 -0.51
C PHE A 28 1.75 -10.08 -1.90
N VAL A 29 1.64 -11.39 -2.13
CA VAL A 29 1.87 -12.02 -3.42
C VAL A 29 0.53 -12.45 -4.01
N GLY A 30 0.07 -11.73 -5.04
CA GLY A 30 -1.20 -11.99 -5.71
C GLY A 30 -1.65 -10.80 -6.57
N CYS A 31 -2.86 -10.87 -7.13
CA CYS A 31 -3.42 -9.79 -7.94
C CYS A 31 -4.35 -8.90 -7.11
N MET A 32 -4.22 -7.59 -7.28
CA MET A 32 -5.15 -6.59 -6.74
C MET A 32 -5.86 -5.89 -7.90
N ARG A 33 -7.16 -5.61 -7.75
CA ARG A 33 -7.96 -4.90 -8.76
C ARG A 33 -9.09 -4.13 -8.09
N ASP A 34 -9.64 -3.16 -8.82
CA ASP A 34 -10.85 -2.43 -8.46
C ASP A 34 -10.75 -1.70 -7.09
N LEU A 35 -9.66 -0.93 -6.91
CA LEU A 35 -9.47 -0.09 -5.72
C LEU A 35 -10.36 1.17 -5.77
N TYR A 36 -11.14 1.40 -4.70
CA TYR A 36 -11.95 2.61 -4.52
C TYR A 36 -11.57 3.30 -3.21
N ILE A 37 -11.33 4.62 -3.26
CA ILE A 37 -11.10 5.48 -2.10
C ILE A 37 -12.05 6.66 -2.21
N ASP A 38 -12.81 6.95 -1.15
CA ASP A 38 -13.84 8.00 -1.15
C ASP A 38 -14.80 7.90 -2.36
N ASN A 39 -15.21 6.67 -2.68
CA ASN A 39 -16.07 6.31 -3.82
C ASN A 39 -15.46 6.62 -5.21
N LYS A 40 -14.18 6.99 -5.28
CA LYS A 40 -13.46 7.22 -6.53
C LYS A 40 -12.60 6.02 -6.86
N ARG A 41 -12.72 5.53 -8.11
CA ARG A 41 -11.87 4.46 -8.62
C ARG A 41 -10.44 4.97 -8.78
N ILE A 42 -9.49 4.29 -8.15
CA ILE A 42 -8.07 4.57 -8.29
C ILE A 42 -7.55 3.78 -9.48
N ASP A 43 -6.91 4.48 -10.42
CA ASP A 43 -6.21 3.85 -11.52
C ASP A 43 -4.84 3.36 -11.06
N LEU A 44 -4.73 2.07 -10.80
CA LEU A 44 -3.49 1.40 -10.37
C LEU A 44 -2.41 1.36 -11.47
N ALA A 45 -2.76 1.63 -12.74
CA ALA A 45 -1.79 1.75 -13.83
C ALA A 45 -1.28 3.19 -14.02
N SER A 46 -2.01 4.18 -13.49
CA SER A 46 -1.55 5.56 -13.46
C SER A 46 -0.42 5.71 -12.43
N TYR A 47 0.61 6.48 -12.76
CA TYR A 47 1.83 6.59 -11.97
C TYR A 47 1.56 7.31 -10.63
N ILE A 48 1.65 6.60 -9.49
CA ILE A 48 1.37 7.21 -8.17
C ILE A 48 2.65 7.42 -7.32
N ALA A 49 3.60 6.49 -7.34
CA ALA A 49 5.00 6.63 -6.86
C ALA A 49 5.63 5.24 -6.92
N ASN A 50 6.84 5.13 -7.44
CA ASN A 50 7.58 3.87 -7.64
C ASN A 50 8.85 3.81 -6.76
N ASN A 51 8.81 4.40 -5.58
CA ASN A 51 9.97 4.39 -4.69
C ASN A 51 10.14 3.01 -4.05
N GLY A 52 10.76 2.08 -4.78
CA GLY A 52 11.03 0.71 -4.35
C GLY A 52 10.02 -0.35 -4.80
N THR A 53 9.10 -0.04 -5.72
CA THR A 53 8.17 -1.04 -6.29
C THR A 53 8.62 -1.49 -7.68
N ALA A 54 8.54 -2.80 -7.95
CA ALA A 54 8.69 -3.32 -9.31
C ALA A 54 7.42 -3.04 -10.10
N ALA A 55 7.57 -2.61 -11.37
CA ALA A 55 6.43 -2.57 -12.28
C ALA A 55 5.88 -3.99 -12.49
N GLY A 56 4.55 -4.10 -12.55
CA GLY A 56 3.87 -5.30 -13.02
C GLY A 56 3.93 -5.43 -14.54
#